data_AF-A0A415IMA3-F1
#
_entry.id   AF-A0A415IMA3-F1
#
_cell.length_a   1.000
_cell.length_b   1.000
_cell.length_c   1.000
_cell.angle_alpha   90.00
_cell.angle_beta   90.00
_cell.angle_gamma   90.00
#
_symmetry.space_group_name_H-M   'P 1'
#
loop_
_entity.id
_entity.type
_entity.pdbx_description
1 polymer ?
#
loop_
_entity_poly.entity_id
_entity_poly.type
_entity_poly.pdbx_seq_one_letter_code
_entity_poly.pdbx_strand_id
1 'polypeptide(L)' 'MEKEQKIAKMVFKDYYDSLPDDSKETMRNRILAESGMSYTTFYYKLRHNTFKPLEERLIDRIIEDIKQVMPC' A
#
# COMPACT_ATOMS: atom_id res chain seq x y z
N MET A 1 18.16 2.31 19.02
CA MET A 1 17.22 1.73 18.04
C MET A 1 18.06 1.56 16.79
N GLU A 2 18.19 0.37 16.20
CA GLU A 2 17.52 0.06 14.93
C GLU A 2 18.06 -1.33 14.54
N LYS A 3 17.37 -2.39 14.98
CA LYS A 3 17.61 -3.74 14.48
C LYS A 3 16.90 -3.85 13.14
N GLU A 4 17.65 -3.96 12.05
CA GLU A 4 18.18 -5.22 11.53
C GLU A 4 17.24 -5.80 10.47
N GLN A 5 17.78 -5.91 9.27
CA GLN A 5 17.44 -6.87 8.22
C GLN A 5 16.01 -6.84 7.67
N LYS A 6 15.88 -6.31 6.45
CA LYS A 6 14.93 -6.77 5.42
C LYS A 6 15.34 -6.25 4.06
N ILE A 7 16.58 -6.53 3.68
CA ILE A 7 16.96 -6.59 2.28
C ILE A 7 16.18 -7.78 1.69
N ALA A 8 15.44 -7.56 0.60
CA ALA A 8 14.70 -8.56 -0.19
C ALA A 8 13.30 -9.03 0.27
N LYS A 9 12.42 -8.12 0.68
CA LYS A 9 11.01 -8.20 0.24
C LYS A 9 10.76 -6.95 -0.59
N MET A 10 10.35 -7.06 -1.84
CA MET A 10 9.66 -5.95 -2.50
C MET A 10 8.36 -5.75 -1.72
N VAL A 11 8.43 -4.96 -0.66
CA VAL A 11 7.33 -4.70 0.27
C VAL A 11 6.45 -3.66 -0.42
N PHE A 12 5.13 -3.83 -0.40
CA PHE A 12 4.16 -2.82 -0.85
C PHE A 12 4.48 -1.40 -0.34
N LYS A 13 5.10 -1.28 0.84
CA LYS A 13 5.65 -0.05 1.40
C LYS A 13 6.60 0.69 0.44
N ASP A 14 7.52 -0.01 -0.21
CA ASP A 14 8.53 0.61 -1.10
C ASP A 14 7.86 1.20 -2.34
N TYR A 15 6.93 0.43 -2.93
CA TYR A 15 6.07 0.92 -4.01
C TYR A 15 5.24 2.13 -3.56
N TYR A 16 4.58 2.02 -2.41
CA TYR A 16 3.78 3.11 -1.84
C TYR A 16 4.64 4.36 -1.59
N ASP A 17 5.86 4.21 -1.08
CA ASP A 17 6.78 5.31 -0.79
C ASP A 17 7.27 6.01 -2.07
N SER A 18 7.49 5.23 -3.13
CA SER A 18 7.88 5.72 -4.47
C SER A 18 6.76 6.45 -5.22
N LEU A 19 5.50 6.34 -4.79
CA LEU A 19 4.40 7.04 -5.43
C LEU A 19 4.38 8.55 -5.08
N PRO A 20 3.89 9.42 -5.99
CA PRO A 20 3.63 10.82 -5.66
C PRO A 20 2.47 10.94 -4.66
N ASP A 21 2.45 12.05 -3.90
CA ASP A 21 1.47 12.27 -2.82
C ASP A 21 0.00 12.16 -3.27
N ASP A 22 -0.33 12.64 -4.47
CA ASP A 22 -1.67 12.47 -5.07
C ASP A 22 -2.06 10.98 -5.26
N SER A 23 -1.14 10.17 -5.78
CA SER A 23 -1.38 8.74 -5.98
C SER A 23 -1.42 7.99 -4.66
N LYS A 24 -0.58 8.37 -3.68
CA LYS A 24 -0.61 7.84 -2.31
C LYS A 24 -1.97 8.08 -1.67
N GLU A 25 -2.46 9.31 -1.74
CA GLU A 25 -3.76 9.68 -1.17
C GLU A 25 -4.91 8.91 -1.83
N THR A 26 -4.92 8.84 -3.17
CA THR A 26 -5.93 8.12 -3.93
C THR A 26 -5.94 6.62 -3.56
N MET A 27 -4.76 6.00 -3.54
CA MET A 27 -4.63 4.58 -3.21
C MET A 27 -5.05 4.29 -1.78
N ARG A 28 -4.62 5.14 -0.83
CA ARG A 28 -5.02 5.05 0.58
C ARG A 28 -6.53 5.15 0.73
N ASN A 29 -7.16 6.17 0.15
CA ASN A 29 -8.60 6.35 0.26
C ASN A 29 -9.38 5.17 -0.30
N ARG A 30 -8.96 4.61 -1.44
CA ARG A 30 -9.58 3.40 -2.01
C ARG A 30 -9.39 2.17 -1.12
N ILE A 31 -8.19 1.94 -0.60
CA ILE A 31 -7.92 0.81 0.30
C ILE A 31 -8.77 0.93 1.57
N LEU A 32 -8.86 2.12 2.17
CA LEU A 32 -9.70 2.35 3.35
C LEU A 32 -11.19 2.13 3.03
N ALA A 33 -11.66 2.57 1.86
CA ALA A 33 -13.04 2.40 1.42
C ALA A 33 -13.41 0.94 1.11
N GLU A 34 -12.55 0.19 0.40
CA GLU A 34 -12.83 -1.20 0.01
C GLU A 34 -12.56 -2.19 1.14
N SER A 35 -11.48 -2.02 1.92
CA SER A 35 -11.16 -2.88 3.05
C SER A 35 -12.03 -2.58 4.29
N GLY A 36 -12.60 -1.38 4.37
CA GLY A 36 -13.30 -0.90 5.57
C GLY A 36 -12.35 -0.69 6.76
N MET A 37 -11.05 -0.57 6.50
CA MET A 37 -10.02 -0.44 7.51
C MET A 37 -9.86 1.00 7.99
N SER A 38 -9.44 1.20 9.24
CA SER A 38 -9.11 2.54 9.73
C SER A 38 -7.75 3.04 9.24
N TYR A 39 -7.61 4.35 9.13
CA TYR A 39 -6.36 5.03 8.73
C TYR A 39 -5.15 4.54 9.54
N THR A 40 -5.30 4.46 10.86
CA THR A 40 -4.24 4.00 11.77
C THR A 40 -3.84 2.54 11.52
N THR A 41 -4.83 1.68 11.24
CA THR A 41 -4.58 0.26 10.95
C THR A 41 -3.86 0.09 9.62
N PHE A 42 -4.18 0.91 8.62
CA PHE A 42 -3.49 0.90 7.34
C PHE A 42 -1.99 1.20 7.52
N TYR A 43 -1.63 2.30 8.20
CA TYR A 43 -0.23 2.64 8.44
C TYR A 43 0.50 1.62 9.31
N TYR A 44 -0.19 1.03 10.30
CA TYR A 44 0.37 -0.06 11.09
C TYR A 44 0.71 -1.26 10.19
N LYS A 45 -0.22 -1.68 9.33
CA LYS A 45 0.01 -2.79 8.39
C LYS A 45 1.05 -2.47 7.33
N LEU A 46 1.10 -1.23 6.85
CA LEU A 46 2.11 -0.75 5.92
C LEU A 46 3.52 -0.85 6.52
N ARG A 47 3.67 -0.45 7.79
CA ARG A 47 4.96 -0.51 8.50
C ARG A 47 5.38 -1.95 8.82
N HIS A 48 4.45 -2.79 9.24
CA HIS A 48 4.74 -4.17 9.67
C HIS A 48 4.62 -5.21 8.55
N ASN A 49 4.16 -4.81 7.37
CA ASN A 49 3.79 -5.67 6.25
C ASN A 49 2.89 -6.85 6.68
N THR A 50 1.84 -6.53 7.45
CA THR A 50 0.86 -7.50 8.00
C THR A 50 -0.47 -7.44 7.25
N PHE A 51 -0.41 -7.15 5.95
CA PHE A 51 -1.56 -7.30 5.06
C PHE A 51 -1.92 -8.78 4.94
N LYS A 52 -3.22 -9.06 4.86
CA LYS A 52 -3.72 -10.42 4.61
C LYS A 52 -3.66 -10.67 3.11
N PRO A 53 -3.59 -11.93 2.64
CA PRO A 53 -3.56 -12.24 1.21
C PRO A 53 -4.77 -11.68 0.42
N LEU A 54 -5.93 -11.52 1.08
CA LEU A 54 -7.10 -10.86 0.47
C LEU A 54 -6.89 -9.36 0.29
N GLU A 55 -6.27 -8.71 1.27
CA GLU A 55 -5.94 -7.28 1.24
C GLU A 55 -4.86 -7.00 0.20
N GLU A 56 -3.85 -7.87 0.11
CA GLU A 56 -2.80 -7.77 -0.91
C GLU A 56 -3.40 -7.86 -2.31
N ARG A 57 -4.39 -8.73 -2.54
CA ARG A 57 -5.12 -8.80 -3.81
C ARG A 57 -5.94 -7.54 -4.10
N LEU A 58 -6.58 -6.96 -3.09
CA LEU A 58 -7.30 -5.69 -3.25
C LEU A 58 -6.31 -4.57 -3.60
N ILE A 59 -5.20 -4.50 -2.89
CA ILE A 59 -4.14 -3.54 -3.12
C ILE A 59 -3.59 -3.67 -4.55
N ASP A 60 -3.27 -4.88 -5.00
CA ASP A 60 -2.73 -5.14 -6.35
C ASP A 60 -3.72 -4.67 -7.43
N ARG A 61 -5.01 -4.98 -7.25
CA ARG A 61 -6.08 -4.51 -8.14
C ARG A 61 -6.18 -2.98 -8.17
N ILE A 62 -6.10 -2.32 -7.01
CA ILE A 62 -6.13 -0.85 -6.93
C ILE A 62 -4.88 -0.25 -7.59
N ILE A 63 -3.71 -0.88 -7.44
CA ILE A 63 -2.48 -0.47 -8.10
C ILE A 63 -2.63 -0.53 -9.62
N GLU A 64 -3.16 -1.63 -10.15
CA GLU A 64 -3.43 -1.77 -11.59
C GLU A 64 -4.41 -0.72 -12.11
N ASP A 65 -5.47 -0.43 -11.35
CA ASP A 65 -6.45 0.60 -11.71
C ASP A 65 -5.83 2.00 -11.75
N ILE A 66 -4.99 2.34 -10.76
CA ILE A 66 -4.29 3.63 -10.72
C ILE A 66 -3.29 3.76 -11.89
N LYS A 67 -2.60 2.67 -12.25
CA LYS A 67 -1.70 2.64 -13.42
C LYS A 67 -2.44 2.83 -14.74
N GLN A 68 -3.68 2.34 -14.86
CA GLN A 68 -4.52 2.55 -16.05
C GLN A 68 -4.99 4.01 -16.21
N VAL A 69 -5.18 4.72 -15.10
CA VAL A 69 -5.70 6.11 -15.11
C VAL A 69 -4.59 7.15 -15.39
N MET A 70 -3.32 6.80 -15.24
CA MET A 70 -2.18 7.65 -15.61
C MET A 70 -1.30 6.95 -16.67
N PRO A 71 -1.61 7.08 -17.97
CA PRO A 71 -0.60 6.81 -18.99
C PRO A 71 0.51 7.84 -18.85
N CYS A 72 1.77 7.39 -18.83
CA CYS A 72 2.93 8.24 -19.06
C CYS A 72 2.74 9.12 -20.31
#